data_AF-A0A7X0P7V2-F1
#
_entry.id   AF-A0A7X0P7V2-F1
#
_cell.length_a   1.000
_cell.length_b   1.000
_cell.length_c   1.000
_cell.angle_alpha   90.00
_cell.angle_beta   90.00
_cell.angle_gamma   90.00
#
_symmetry.space_group_name_H-M   'P 1'
#
loop_
_entity.id
_entity.type
_entity.pdbx_description
1 polymer ?
#
loop_
_entity_poly.entity_id
_entity_poly.type
_entity_poly.pdbx_seq_one_letter_code
_entity_poly.pdbx_strand_id
1 'polypeptide(L)'
;MYVIYRSWNQGILGKAVRQLAEPTVLDWVRNVWSEASTQDAYDWLTRELGTTVYGLDSLFSEGGPAPESMRELRTLARTRLPEVYQCNVDEHSVRVLANGLDYDVAYYLVDDAAVAANPERWSFAVHDGPLPEVAGTPTSTTAFAAPIKVTELAERPQSGEGAVFAVLLTCKAKHDSIGWNSTHALPGVRLPKFGAALRDLYVPTSEWPLELEVLRVLVAPGEDGIAAALERCNQWPEYTWNSGEEPHPPSSHEAALRLLEAHHRERTVIQVAEHVAQMFLHGGRDDFEQWFFFDDLWAGAHPDLASSLIWFAYHWDPLCSRHHLLLTPCSDNRVRYVAVVGDDGGTTQVREAQPHDEPRIWDLRRWSYEKRPPGDVTAGEVLGTVELQLQQPSPDTFTFTDFEITRTRHGRAVARKLARHVRQDLQKAGLTHTTGWIPDNGLRSHGRHFLRALGRIHEPAGGPSTLFLD
;
A
#
# COMPACT_ATOMS: atom_id res chain seq x y z
N MET A 1 -19.00 -13.73 -7.03
CA MET A 1 -17.68 -13.36 -6.43
C MET A 1 -16.69 -12.88 -7.50
N TYR A 2 -15.51 -12.39 -7.10
CA TYR A 2 -14.44 -11.92 -7.98
C TYR A 2 -13.10 -12.61 -7.69
N VAL A 3 -12.33 -12.85 -8.75
CA VAL A 3 -10.90 -13.13 -8.73
C VAL A 3 -10.19 -11.96 -9.39
N ILE A 4 -9.28 -11.33 -8.67
CA ILE A 4 -8.53 -10.17 -9.12
C ILE A 4 -7.05 -10.53 -9.04
N TYR A 5 -6.32 -10.39 -10.14
CA TYR A 5 -4.88 -10.60 -10.19
C TYR A 5 -4.19 -9.30 -10.60
N ARG A 6 -3.53 -8.66 -9.64
CA ARG A 6 -2.78 -7.42 -9.80
C ARG A 6 -1.33 -7.73 -10.07
N SER A 7 -0.88 -7.33 -11.26
CA SER A 7 0.52 -7.38 -11.68
C SER A 7 0.70 -6.44 -12.86
N TRP A 8 1.88 -5.83 -12.97
CA TRP A 8 2.18 -4.81 -13.98
C TRP A 8 1.96 -5.28 -15.42
N ASN A 9 2.06 -6.59 -15.67
CA ASN A 9 1.86 -7.20 -16.99
C ASN A 9 0.42 -7.67 -17.28
N GLN A 10 -0.55 -7.38 -16.41
CA GLN A 10 -1.94 -7.81 -16.56
C GLN A 10 -2.79 -6.70 -17.20
N GLY A 11 -2.61 -6.51 -18.51
CA GLY A 11 -3.36 -5.54 -19.30
C GLY A 11 -3.08 -4.08 -18.90
N ILE A 12 -3.85 -3.15 -19.51
CA ILE A 12 -3.59 -1.70 -19.38
C ILE A 12 -3.74 -1.18 -17.94
N LEU A 13 -4.54 -1.85 -17.11
CA LEU A 13 -4.80 -1.46 -15.73
C LEU A 13 -3.81 -2.07 -14.73
N GLY A 14 -2.86 -2.90 -15.18
CA GLY A 14 -1.98 -3.66 -14.28
C GLY A 14 -2.75 -4.64 -13.38
N LYS A 15 -3.92 -5.10 -13.84
CA LYS A 15 -4.74 -6.12 -13.18
C LYS A 15 -5.67 -6.83 -14.16
N ALA A 16 -5.92 -8.11 -13.90
CA ALA A 16 -7.00 -8.88 -14.48
C ALA A 16 -8.13 -9.04 -13.46
N VAL A 17 -9.38 -8.89 -13.90
CA VAL A 17 -10.57 -9.07 -13.06
C VAL A 17 -11.48 -10.10 -13.69
N ARG A 18 -11.91 -11.08 -12.91
CA ARG A 18 -12.85 -12.12 -13.32
C ARG A 18 -13.98 -12.21 -12.32
N GLN A 19 -15.20 -11.92 -12.75
CA GLN A 19 -16.40 -12.22 -11.97
C GLN A 19 -16.81 -13.69 -12.20
N LEU A 20 -17.11 -14.39 -11.11
CA LEU A 20 -17.49 -15.80 -11.08
C LEU A 20 -18.88 -15.95 -10.47
N ALA A 21 -19.56 -17.03 -10.85
CA ALA A 21 -20.96 -17.29 -10.49
C ALA A 21 -21.13 -17.73 -9.03
N GLU A 22 -20.07 -18.23 -8.40
CA GLU A 22 -20.11 -18.70 -7.02
C GLU A 22 -20.40 -17.55 -6.04
N PRO A 23 -21.25 -17.80 -5.02
CA PRO A 23 -21.69 -16.76 -4.11
C PRO A 23 -20.63 -16.42 -3.05
N THR A 24 -19.75 -17.36 -2.70
CA THR A 24 -18.72 -17.16 -1.67
C THR A 24 -17.37 -17.69 -2.13
N VAL A 25 -16.30 -17.15 -1.53
CA VAL A 25 -14.93 -17.63 -1.76
C VAL A 25 -14.79 -19.11 -1.39
N LEU A 26 -15.42 -19.54 -0.29
CA LEU A 26 -15.33 -20.92 0.18
C LEU A 26 -16.01 -21.89 -0.80
N ASP A 27 -17.16 -21.52 -1.36
CA ASP A 27 -17.87 -22.35 -2.33
C ASP A 27 -17.06 -22.51 -3.61
N TRP A 28 -16.45 -21.42 -4.10
CA TRP A 28 -15.55 -21.49 -5.26
C TRP A 28 -14.34 -22.38 -4.98
N VAL A 29 -13.63 -22.19 -3.85
CA VAL A 29 -12.47 -23.02 -3.50
C VAL A 29 -12.85 -24.51 -3.45
N ARG A 30 -14.01 -24.86 -2.89
CA ARG A 30 -14.48 -26.26 -2.86
C ARG A 30 -14.80 -26.81 -4.24
N ASN A 31 -15.39 -25.99 -5.10
CA ASN A 31 -15.68 -26.36 -6.47
C ASN A 31 -14.36 -26.66 -7.22
N VAL A 32 -13.38 -25.76 -7.13
CA VAL A 32 -12.03 -25.98 -7.68
C VAL A 32 -11.41 -27.25 -7.13
N TRP A 33 -11.52 -27.50 -5.82
CA TRP A 33 -10.98 -28.71 -5.18
C TRP A 33 -11.53 -30.00 -5.78
N SER A 34 -12.83 -30.03 -6.11
CA SER A 34 -13.48 -31.16 -6.77
C SER A 34 -12.94 -31.34 -8.19
N GLU A 35 -12.85 -30.27 -8.97
CA GLU A 35 -12.41 -30.31 -10.36
C GLU A 35 -10.92 -30.63 -10.51
N ALA A 36 -10.07 -30.01 -9.67
CA ALA A 36 -8.63 -30.23 -9.61
C ALA A 36 -8.25 -31.64 -9.14
N SER A 37 -9.17 -32.40 -8.55
CA SER A 37 -8.93 -33.82 -8.25
C SER A 37 -8.90 -34.71 -9.50
N THR A 38 -9.42 -34.20 -10.63
CA THR A 38 -9.57 -34.95 -11.89
C THR A 38 -8.64 -34.51 -13.01
N GLN A 39 -7.99 -33.35 -12.87
CA GLN A 39 -7.07 -32.78 -13.85
C GLN A 39 -6.03 -31.89 -13.16
N ASP A 40 -5.01 -31.45 -13.88
CA ASP A 40 -4.00 -30.53 -13.35
C ASP A 40 -4.63 -29.18 -12.93
N ALA A 41 -4.35 -28.76 -11.70
CA ALA A 41 -4.95 -27.56 -11.11
C ALA A 41 -4.50 -26.27 -11.82
N TYR A 42 -3.24 -26.21 -12.26
CA TYR A 42 -2.67 -25.06 -12.93
C TYR A 42 -3.34 -24.84 -14.29
N ASP A 43 -3.47 -25.89 -15.09
CA ASP A 43 -4.14 -25.83 -16.40
C ASP A 43 -5.62 -25.48 -16.28
N TRP A 44 -6.31 -26.04 -15.27
CA TRP A 44 -7.71 -25.72 -15.01
C TRP A 44 -7.90 -24.25 -14.62
N LEU A 45 -7.14 -23.76 -13.65
CA LEU A 45 -7.23 -22.37 -13.18
C LEU A 45 -6.92 -21.38 -14.29
N THR A 46 -5.87 -21.63 -15.08
CA THR A 46 -5.47 -20.73 -16.17
C THR A 46 -6.59 -20.61 -17.22
N ARG A 47 -7.24 -21.73 -17.56
CA ARG A 47 -8.37 -21.74 -18.48
C ARG A 47 -9.60 -21.04 -17.90
N GLU A 48 -9.94 -21.29 -16.64
CA GLU A 48 -11.12 -20.73 -15.98
C GLU A 48 -11.02 -19.20 -15.78
N LEU A 49 -9.83 -18.75 -15.37
CA LEU A 49 -9.56 -17.34 -15.04
C LEU A 49 -9.12 -16.53 -16.27
N GLY A 50 -8.72 -17.20 -17.36
CA GLY A 50 -8.20 -16.56 -18.57
C GLY A 50 -6.78 -15.97 -18.41
N THR A 51 -6.16 -16.18 -17.25
CA THR A 51 -4.78 -15.77 -16.94
C THR A 51 -4.19 -16.69 -15.88
N THR A 52 -2.87 -16.77 -15.81
CA THR A 52 -2.16 -17.52 -14.77
C THR A 52 -2.00 -16.65 -13.52
N VAL A 53 -2.62 -17.07 -12.42
CA VAL A 53 -2.48 -16.40 -11.11
C VAL A 53 -1.33 -17.05 -10.33
N TYR A 54 -0.30 -16.26 -10.01
CA TYR A 54 0.93 -16.75 -9.40
C TYR A 54 0.69 -17.57 -8.12
N GLY A 55 1.12 -18.83 -8.13
CA GLY A 55 1.12 -19.73 -6.97
C GLY A 55 -0.27 -20.16 -6.46
N LEU A 56 -1.37 -19.73 -7.08
CA LEU A 56 -2.72 -20.06 -6.63
C LEU A 56 -3.03 -21.56 -6.78
N ASP A 57 -2.48 -22.21 -7.81
CA ASP A 57 -2.59 -23.64 -8.05
C ASP A 57 -2.04 -24.49 -6.89
N SER A 58 -0.99 -24.00 -6.23
CA SER A 58 -0.33 -24.71 -5.12
C SER A 58 -1.26 -24.92 -3.92
N LEU A 59 -2.32 -24.12 -3.77
CA LEU A 59 -3.36 -24.34 -2.76
C LEU A 59 -4.03 -25.73 -2.91
N PHE A 60 -4.15 -26.21 -4.15
CA PHE A 60 -4.88 -27.40 -4.54
C PHE A 60 -3.98 -28.63 -4.79
N SER A 61 -2.68 -28.43 -5.03
CA SER A 61 -1.76 -29.48 -5.54
C SER A 61 -1.40 -30.60 -4.54
N GLU A 62 -1.49 -30.37 -3.22
CA GLU A 62 -1.06 -31.35 -2.21
C GLU A 62 -2.16 -32.37 -1.81
N GLY A 63 -3.33 -32.34 -2.46
CA GLY A 63 -4.45 -33.20 -2.13
C GLY A 63 -5.05 -32.95 -0.72
N GLY A 64 -5.80 -33.93 -0.21
CA GLY A 64 -6.52 -33.84 1.07
C GLY A 64 -7.96 -33.31 0.94
N PRO A 65 -8.72 -33.26 2.04
CA PRO A 65 -10.10 -32.78 2.03
C PRO A 65 -10.15 -31.27 1.73
N ALA A 66 -11.20 -30.86 1.03
CA ALA A 66 -11.51 -29.45 0.83
C ALA A 66 -11.83 -28.77 2.19
N PRO A 67 -11.52 -27.48 2.38
CA PRO A 67 -11.79 -26.79 3.63
C PRO A 67 -13.30 -26.73 3.95
N GLU A 68 -13.66 -27.03 5.20
CA GLU A 68 -15.03 -26.95 5.70
C GLU A 68 -15.40 -25.54 6.19
N SER A 69 -14.43 -24.65 6.34
CA SER A 69 -14.63 -23.27 6.82
C SER A 69 -13.56 -22.31 6.30
N MET A 70 -13.85 -20.99 6.34
CA MET A 70 -12.86 -19.95 6.06
C MET A 70 -11.67 -20.01 7.02
N ARG A 71 -11.87 -20.50 8.25
CA ARG A 71 -10.79 -20.74 9.21
C ARG A 71 -9.84 -21.84 8.73
N GLU A 72 -10.36 -22.94 8.20
CA GLU A 72 -9.53 -24.00 7.61
C GLU A 72 -8.85 -23.53 6.33
N LEU A 73 -9.56 -22.79 5.47
CA LEU A 73 -8.97 -22.18 4.29
C LEU A 73 -7.82 -21.23 4.65
N ARG A 74 -7.96 -20.42 5.71
CA ARG A 74 -6.88 -19.57 6.22
C ARG A 74 -5.63 -20.38 6.58
N THR A 75 -5.81 -21.51 7.26
CA THR A 75 -4.69 -22.40 7.61
C THR A 75 -4.04 -22.94 6.34
N LEU A 76 -4.82 -23.50 5.41
CA LEU A 76 -4.32 -24.08 4.16
C LEU A 76 -3.58 -23.05 3.30
N ALA A 77 -4.16 -21.88 3.09
CA ALA A 77 -3.56 -20.82 2.29
C ALA A 77 -2.20 -20.38 2.85
N ARG A 78 -2.07 -20.29 4.18
CA ARG A 78 -0.81 -19.93 4.83
C ARG A 78 0.26 -21.02 4.78
N THR A 79 -0.16 -22.29 4.70
CA THR A 79 0.79 -23.42 4.68
C THR A 79 1.19 -23.85 3.28
N ARG A 80 0.33 -23.64 2.29
CA ARG A 80 0.50 -24.20 0.94
C ARG A 80 0.92 -23.20 -0.12
N LEU A 81 0.58 -21.92 0.03
CA LEU A 81 0.96 -20.92 -0.97
C LEU A 81 2.46 -20.62 -0.84
N PRO A 82 3.28 -20.94 -1.86
CA PRO A 82 4.72 -20.72 -1.80
C PRO A 82 5.04 -19.23 -1.99
N GLU A 83 6.18 -18.81 -1.42
CA GLU A 83 6.79 -17.49 -1.71
C GLU A 83 5.86 -16.28 -1.49
N VAL A 84 4.92 -16.45 -0.56
CA VAL A 84 3.98 -15.43 -0.14
C VAL A 84 4.62 -14.54 0.93
N TYR A 85 4.64 -13.23 0.67
CA TYR A 85 4.95 -12.23 1.70
C TYR A 85 3.82 -12.12 2.72
N GLN A 86 2.56 -12.09 2.25
CA GLN A 86 1.38 -11.96 3.12
C GLN A 86 0.18 -12.73 2.61
N CYS A 87 -0.56 -13.36 3.54
CA CYS A 87 -1.83 -14.03 3.25
C CYS A 87 -2.88 -13.65 4.31
N ASN A 88 -3.78 -12.76 3.91
CA ASN A 88 -4.90 -12.30 4.71
C ASN A 88 -6.16 -13.06 4.29
N VAL A 89 -6.79 -13.74 5.23
CA VAL A 89 -8.05 -14.46 5.00
C VAL A 89 -9.05 -14.04 6.07
N ASP A 90 -10.19 -13.51 5.67
CA ASP A 90 -11.32 -13.20 6.56
C ASP A 90 -12.56 -14.01 6.17
N GLU A 91 -13.75 -13.55 6.55
CA GLU A 91 -15.00 -14.25 6.25
C GLU A 91 -15.37 -14.21 4.76
N HIS A 92 -14.94 -13.17 4.04
CA HIS A 92 -15.43 -12.85 2.70
C HIS A 92 -14.33 -12.78 1.64
N SER A 93 -13.05 -12.93 2.04
CA SER A 93 -11.95 -12.81 1.11
C SER A 93 -10.66 -13.54 1.50
N VAL A 94 -9.88 -13.88 0.49
CA VAL A 94 -8.48 -14.30 0.54
C VAL A 94 -7.68 -13.28 -0.25
N ARG A 95 -6.66 -12.68 0.37
CA ARG A 95 -5.83 -11.62 -0.20
C ARG A 95 -4.37 -11.98 -0.01
N VAL A 96 -3.65 -12.08 -1.10
CA VAL A 96 -2.28 -12.58 -1.11
C VAL A 96 -1.37 -11.56 -1.77
N LEU A 97 -0.21 -11.34 -1.14
CA LEU A 97 0.93 -10.65 -1.73
C LEU A 97 2.07 -11.65 -1.84
N ALA A 98 2.62 -11.82 -3.04
CA ALA A 98 3.66 -12.79 -3.33
C ALA A 98 4.82 -12.16 -4.10
N ASN A 99 5.99 -12.79 -3.99
CA ASN A 99 7.16 -12.46 -4.78
C ASN A 99 7.00 -13.03 -6.18
N GLY A 100 6.52 -12.24 -7.14
CA GLY A 100 6.46 -12.70 -8.53
C GLY A 100 7.85 -12.78 -9.16
N LEU A 101 7.91 -13.24 -10.42
CA LEU A 101 9.18 -13.47 -11.11
C LEU A 101 9.94 -12.17 -11.40
N ASP A 102 9.23 -11.16 -11.89
CA ASP A 102 9.80 -9.86 -12.26
C ASP A 102 9.42 -8.75 -11.26
N TYR A 103 8.26 -8.88 -10.60
CA TYR A 103 7.70 -7.90 -9.67
C TYR A 103 6.88 -8.60 -8.60
N ASP A 104 6.66 -7.94 -7.46
CA ASP A 104 5.61 -8.34 -6.52
C ASP A 104 4.27 -8.43 -7.26
N VAL A 105 3.50 -9.44 -6.88
CA VAL A 105 2.14 -9.67 -7.40
C VAL A 105 1.16 -9.79 -6.25
N ALA A 106 -0.07 -9.35 -6.48
CA ALA A 106 -1.14 -9.50 -5.51
C ALA A 106 -2.35 -10.14 -6.17
N TYR A 107 -3.06 -11.00 -5.44
CA TYR A 107 -4.34 -11.50 -5.90
C TYR A 107 -5.36 -11.55 -4.77
N TYR A 108 -6.61 -11.37 -5.16
CA TYR A 108 -7.75 -11.32 -4.26
C TYR A 108 -8.84 -12.26 -4.76
N LEU A 109 -9.28 -13.16 -3.89
CA LEU A 109 -10.56 -13.84 -3.99
C LEU A 109 -11.51 -13.10 -3.07
N VAL A 110 -12.58 -12.51 -3.59
CA VAL A 110 -13.49 -11.66 -2.79
C VAL A 110 -14.92 -11.86 -3.23
N ASP A 111 -15.83 -12.09 -2.28
CA ASP A 111 -17.26 -12.22 -2.61
C ASP A 111 -17.96 -10.86 -2.75
N ASP A 112 -19.17 -10.88 -3.31
CA ASP A 112 -19.95 -9.67 -3.55
C ASP A 112 -20.36 -8.95 -2.24
N ALA A 113 -20.42 -9.68 -1.11
CA ALA A 113 -20.75 -9.10 0.19
C ALA A 113 -19.60 -8.21 0.71
N ALA A 114 -18.34 -8.64 0.56
CA ALA A 114 -17.18 -7.81 0.90
C ALA A 114 -17.11 -6.53 0.04
N VAL A 115 -17.38 -6.64 -1.26
CA VAL A 115 -17.39 -5.49 -2.19
C VAL A 115 -18.49 -4.51 -1.79
N ALA A 116 -19.70 -5.00 -1.53
CA ALA A 116 -20.83 -4.16 -1.13
C ALA A 116 -20.65 -3.52 0.26
N ALA A 117 -19.94 -4.19 1.17
CA ALA A 117 -19.68 -3.67 2.52
C ALA A 117 -18.60 -2.59 2.56
N ASN A 118 -17.69 -2.55 1.59
CA ASN A 118 -16.58 -1.58 1.53
C ASN A 118 -16.34 -1.10 0.08
N PRO A 119 -17.34 -0.47 -0.58
CA PRO A 119 -17.21 -0.05 -1.97
C PRO A 119 -16.06 0.95 -2.16
N GLU A 120 -15.78 1.79 -1.18
CA GLU A 120 -14.66 2.74 -1.15
C GLU A 120 -13.28 2.07 -1.10
N ARG A 121 -13.23 0.75 -0.86
CA ARG A 121 -12.01 -0.06 -0.92
C ARG A 121 -11.92 -0.89 -2.19
N TRP A 122 -13.04 -1.44 -2.63
CA TRP A 122 -13.05 -2.47 -3.67
C TRP A 122 -13.45 -1.99 -5.06
N SER A 123 -14.17 -0.87 -5.19
CA SER A 123 -14.78 -0.47 -6.47
C SER A 123 -13.77 -0.40 -7.61
N PHE A 124 -12.59 0.19 -7.40
CA PHE A 124 -11.53 0.18 -8.40
C PHE A 124 -10.89 -1.20 -8.54
N ALA A 125 -10.68 -1.96 -7.45
CA ALA A 125 -10.07 -3.28 -7.54
C ALA A 125 -10.88 -4.25 -8.42
N VAL A 126 -12.22 -4.19 -8.37
CA VAL A 126 -13.13 -4.98 -9.23
C VAL A 126 -13.48 -4.28 -10.55
N HIS A 127 -13.05 -3.03 -10.76
CA HIS A 127 -13.33 -2.30 -11.99
C HIS A 127 -12.52 -2.86 -13.15
N ASP A 128 -13.22 -3.26 -14.20
CA ASP A 128 -12.64 -3.75 -15.45
C ASP A 128 -12.81 -2.70 -16.55
N GLY A 129 -11.70 -2.13 -17.01
CA GLY A 129 -11.63 -1.14 -18.08
C GLY A 129 -11.35 0.31 -17.68
N PRO A 130 -11.41 1.24 -18.66
CA PRO A 130 -11.31 2.69 -18.46
C PRO A 130 -12.18 3.25 -17.32
N LEU A 131 -11.72 4.30 -16.63
CA LEU A 131 -12.58 5.07 -15.73
C LEU A 131 -13.74 5.73 -16.51
N PRO A 132 -14.93 5.91 -15.89
CA PRO A 132 -16.06 6.58 -16.54
C PRO A 132 -15.74 8.03 -16.91
N GLU A 133 -15.95 8.41 -18.17
CA GLU A 133 -15.67 9.77 -18.68
C GLU A 133 -16.59 10.85 -18.10
N VAL A 134 -17.85 10.50 -17.83
CA VAL A 134 -18.87 11.45 -17.40
C VAL A 134 -18.79 11.61 -15.88
N ALA A 135 -18.66 12.86 -15.43
CA ALA A 135 -18.67 13.21 -14.01
C ALA A 135 -20.05 13.05 -13.32
N GLY A 136 -21.03 12.39 -13.94
CA GLY A 136 -22.36 12.13 -13.35
C GLY A 136 -23.08 13.35 -12.75
N THR A 137 -24.12 13.08 -11.97
CA THR A 137 -24.63 14.06 -10.98
C THR A 137 -24.02 13.68 -9.63
N PRO A 138 -23.48 14.64 -8.85
CA PRO A 138 -22.93 14.34 -7.54
C PRO A 138 -23.93 13.53 -6.70
N THR A 139 -23.48 12.42 -6.13
CA THR A 139 -24.33 11.56 -5.29
C THR A 139 -24.49 12.13 -3.89
N SER A 140 -23.61 13.06 -3.49
CA SER A 140 -23.63 13.75 -2.20
C SER A 140 -23.42 15.26 -2.38
N THR A 141 -23.96 16.03 -1.43
CA THR A 141 -23.68 17.47 -1.29
C THR A 141 -22.37 17.75 -0.57
N THR A 142 -21.75 16.74 0.06
CA THR A 142 -20.46 16.88 0.72
C THR A 142 -19.34 16.83 -0.32
N ALA A 143 -18.38 17.74 -0.22
CA ALA A 143 -17.16 17.68 -1.01
C ALA A 143 -16.46 16.32 -0.78
N PHE A 144 -15.88 15.77 -1.85
CA PHE A 144 -15.08 14.55 -1.76
C PHE A 144 -13.90 14.75 -0.80
N ALA A 145 -13.69 13.78 0.09
CA ALA A 145 -12.54 13.74 0.98
C ALA A 145 -11.71 12.50 0.66
N ALA A 146 -10.44 12.70 0.31
CA ALA A 146 -9.54 11.59 0.02
C ALA A 146 -9.42 10.66 1.26
N PRO A 147 -9.45 9.32 1.07
CA PRO A 147 -9.49 8.38 2.18
C PRO A 147 -8.16 8.29 2.94
N ILE A 148 -7.07 8.72 2.33
CA ILE A 148 -5.73 8.85 2.93
C ILE A 148 -5.20 10.26 2.71
N LYS A 149 -4.16 10.60 3.49
CA LYS A 149 -3.42 11.85 3.31
C LYS A 149 -2.83 11.89 1.89
N VAL A 150 -3.09 12.98 1.19
CA VAL A 150 -2.50 13.30 -0.12
C VAL A 150 -1.30 14.23 0.05
N THR A 151 -0.37 14.19 -0.90
CA THR A 151 0.73 15.15 -0.98
C THR A 151 0.25 16.37 -1.78
N GLU A 152 0.22 17.54 -1.16
CA GLU A 152 -0.13 18.78 -1.86
C GLU A 152 1.02 19.21 -2.77
N LEU A 153 0.72 19.47 -4.05
CA LEU A 153 1.72 19.87 -5.04
C LEU A 153 2.21 21.32 -4.86
N ALA A 154 1.49 22.13 -4.09
CA ALA A 154 1.81 23.53 -3.84
C ALA A 154 1.89 23.79 -2.33
N GLU A 155 2.92 24.50 -1.87
CA GLU A 155 3.03 24.93 -0.46
C GLU A 155 1.88 25.85 -0.03
N ARG A 156 1.27 26.55 -0.99
CA ARG A 156 0.14 27.44 -0.77
C ARG A 156 -1.01 27.04 -1.69
N PRO A 157 -2.24 26.90 -1.17
CA PRO A 157 -3.41 26.65 -2.00
C PRO A 157 -3.56 27.74 -3.06
N GLN A 158 -3.92 27.35 -4.28
CA GLN A 158 -4.32 28.33 -5.29
C GLN A 158 -5.66 28.95 -4.87
N SER A 159 -5.89 30.21 -5.22
CA SER A 159 -7.11 30.94 -4.81
C SER A 159 -8.38 30.54 -5.58
N GLY A 160 -8.33 29.49 -6.41
CA GLY A 160 -9.46 29.01 -7.20
C GLY A 160 -10.32 28.00 -6.47
N GLU A 161 -11.23 27.37 -7.21
CA GLU A 161 -12.16 26.37 -6.71
C GLU A 161 -11.75 24.96 -7.13
N GLY A 162 -12.20 23.97 -6.35
CA GLY A 162 -12.00 22.55 -6.63
C GLY A 162 -10.61 22.04 -6.24
N ALA A 163 -10.32 20.81 -6.65
CA ALA A 163 -8.99 20.22 -6.51
C ALA A 163 -8.79 19.18 -7.62
N VAL A 164 -7.57 19.07 -8.15
CA VAL A 164 -7.17 17.97 -9.01
C VAL A 164 -6.38 16.96 -8.19
N PHE A 165 -6.73 15.68 -8.32
CA PHE A 165 -5.99 14.56 -7.76
C PHE A 165 -5.21 13.86 -8.88
N ALA A 166 -3.96 13.52 -8.59
CA ALA A 166 -3.11 12.72 -9.48
C ALA A 166 -2.70 11.43 -8.75
N VAL A 167 -3.11 10.30 -9.32
CA VAL A 167 -2.78 8.95 -8.84
C VAL A 167 -1.91 8.28 -9.89
N LEU A 168 -0.63 8.08 -9.55
CA LEU A 168 0.37 7.53 -10.46
C LEU A 168 0.76 6.14 -9.95
N LEU A 169 0.40 5.09 -10.68
CA LEU A 169 0.83 3.73 -10.39
C LEU A 169 1.99 3.41 -11.32
N THR A 170 3.20 3.44 -10.77
CA THR A 170 4.42 3.13 -11.52
C THR A 170 5.16 1.98 -10.86
N CYS A 171 5.83 1.16 -11.68
CA CYS A 171 6.72 0.10 -11.20
C CYS A 171 8.00 0.66 -10.55
N LYS A 172 8.19 1.99 -10.56
CA LYS A 172 9.31 2.71 -9.97
C LYS A 172 9.08 3.16 -8.53
N ALA A 173 7.89 2.93 -7.98
CA ALA A 173 7.67 3.04 -6.54
C ALA A 173 8.76 2.23 -5.82
N LYS A 174 9.33 2.78 -4.74
CA LYS A 174 10.53 2.23 -4.07
C LYS A 174 10.37 0.72 -3.85
N HIS A 175 11.22 -0.07 -4.51
CA HIS A 175 11.23 -1.55 -4.53
C HIS A 175 10.11 -2.13 -5.41
N ASP A 176 10.37 -3.29 -6.03
CA ASP A 176 9.53 -4.08 -6.97
C ASP A 176 8.11 -4.40 -6.46
N SER A 177 7.41 -3.42 -5.92
CA SER A 177 6.39 -3.58 -4.89
C SER A 177 5.06 -3.07 -5.37
N ILE A 178 4.03 -3.81 -5.00
CA ILE A 178 2.65 -3.41 -5.21
C ILE A 178 2.21 -2.48 -4.08
N GLY A 179 1.63 -1.34 -4.47
CA GLY A 179 1.17 -0.30 -3.54
C GLY A 179 2.18 0.83 -3.41
N TRP A 180 2.14 1.56 -2.30
CA TRP A 180 3.05 2.66 -1.96
C TRP A 180 3.09 3.87 -2.89
N ASN A 181 2.14 3.97 -3.82
CA ASN A 181 2.03 5.13 -4.68
C ASN A 181 1.25 6.24 -3.97
N SER A 182 1.95 7.33 -3.63
CA SER A 182 1.33 8.52 -3.05
C SER A 182 0.37 9.17 -4.03
N THR A 183 -0.81 9.56 -3.53
CA THR A 183 -1.72 10.43 -4.28
C THR A 183 -1.31 11.87 -4.08
N HIS A 184 -1.29 12.63 -5.17
CA HIS A 184 -0.97 14.05 -5.15
C HIS A 184 -2.23 14.87 -5.38
N ALA A 185 -2.28 16.06 -4.82
CA ALA A 185 -3.41 16.97 -5.01
C ALA A 185 -2.93 18.40 -5.31
N LEU A 186 -3.66 19.09 -6.19
CA LEU A 186 -3.52 20.52 -6.41
C LEU A 186 -4.84 21.22 -6.05
N PRO A 187 -4.96 21.77 -4.83
CA PRO A 187 -6.13 22.52 -4.41
C PRO A 187 -6.29 23.84 -5.18
N GLY A 188 -7.54 24.22 -5.43
CA GLY A 188 -7.93 25.47 -6.08
C GLY A 188 -7.95 25.39 -7.61
N VAL A 189 -7.89 24.19 -8.19
CA VAL A 189 -7.84 23.95 -9.63
C VAL A 189 -8.76 22.78 -9.99
N ARG A 190 -9.36 22.85 -11.17
CA ARG A 190 -10.07 21.74 -11.82
C ARG A 190 -9.35 21.27 -13.07
N LEU A 191 -9.63 20.05 -13.50
CA LEU A 191 -8.85 19.37 -14.54
C LEU A 191 -8.71 20.18 -15.85
N PRO A 192 -9.74 20.91 -16.34
CA PRO A 192 -9.61 21.71 -17.55
C PRO A 192 -8.56 22.84 -17.50
N LYS A 193 -8.19 23.28 -16.29
CA LYS A 193 -7.17 24.32 -16.05
C LYS A 193 -5.87 23.76 -15.46
N PHE A 194 -5.79 22.43 -15.33
CA PHE A 194 -4.70 21.78 -14.62
C PHE A 194 -3.35 21.99 -15.30
N GLY A 195 -3.28 21.96 -16.62
CA GLY A 195 -2.04 22.16 -17.36
C GLY A 195 -1.45 23.55 -17.11
N ALA A 196 -2.26 24.61 -17.23
CA ALA A 196 -1.80 25.97 -16.95
C ALA A 196 -1.34 26.13 -15.50
N ALA A 197 -2.12 25.62 -14.55
CA ALA A 197 -1.78 25.69 -13.14
C ALA A 197 -0.49 24.92 -12.83
N LEU A 198 -0.33 23.72 -13.39
CA LEU A 198 0.85 22.87 -13.20
C LEU A 198 2.12 23.58 -13.70
N ARG A 199 2.07 24.17 -14.90
CA ARG A 199 3.18 24.93 -15.52
C ARG A 199 3.64 26.09 -14.64
N ASP A 200 2.71 26.78 -13.97
CA ASP A 200 2.98 27.98 -13.17
C ASP A 200 3.44 27.66 -11.73
N LEU A 201 3.43 26.39 -11.32
CA LEU A 201 3.91 25.99 -10.00
C LEU A 201 5.43 26.15 -9.90
N TYR A 202 5.85 26.82 -8.83
CA TYR A 202 7.23 26.82 -8.37
C TYR A 202 7.49 25.50 -7.64
N VAL A 203 8.43 24.70 -8.16
CA VAL A 203 8.76 23.38 -7.61
C VAL A 203 10.17 23.44 -7.00
N PRO A 204 10.33 23.28 -5.68
CA PRO A 204 11.58 22.80 -5.12
C PRO A 204 11.78 21.37 -5.64
N THR A 205 12.77 21.18 -6.53
CA THR A 205 12.94 20.04 -7.46
C THR A 205 13.31 18.70 -6.81
N SER A 206 12.84 18.39 -5.59
CA SER A 206 13.22 17.15 -4.89
C SER A 206 12.07 16.38 -4.26
N GLU A 207 10.83 16.88 -4.33
CA GLU A 207 9.67 16.23 -3.68
C GLU A 207 8.61 15.71 -4.65
N TRP A 208 8.64 16.11 -5.91
CA TRP A 208 7.67 15.67 -6.91
C TRP A 208 8.08 14.33 -7.54
N PRO A 209 7.11 13.48 -7.91
CA PRO A 209 7.37 12.33 -8.75
C PRO A 209 7.78 12.80 -10.16
N LEU A 210 8.76 12.12 -10.75
CA LEU A 210 9.30 12.43 -12.08
C LEU A 210 8.18 12.56 -13.13
N GLU A 211 7.15 11.73 -13.04
CA GLU A 211 5.98 11.74 -13.93
C GLU A 211 5.28 13.09 -13.95
N LEU A 212 5.08 13.73 -12.78
CA LEU A 212 4.47 15.06 -12.71
C LEU A 212 5.43 16.16 -13.14
N GLU A 213 6.73 15.99 -12.90
CA GLU A 213 7.74 16.95 -13.36
C GLU A 213 7.82 16.95 -14.89
N VAL A 214 7.85 15.77 -15.52
CA VAL A 214 7.80 15.59 -16.98
C VAL A 214 6.50 16.15 -17.56
N LEU A 215 5.36 15.81 -16.97
CA LEU A 215 4.08 16.37 -17.41
C LEU A 215 4.08 17.90 -17.35
N ARG A 216 4.55 18.48 -16.24
CA ARG A 216 4.63 19.93 -16.03
C ARG A 216 5.44 20.62 -17.11
N VAL A 217 6.66 20.15 -17.36
CA VAL A 217 7.56 20.78 -18.33
C VAL A 217 7.08 20.58 -19.76
N LEU A 218 6.29 19.53 -20.02
CA LEU A 218 5.71 19.29 -21.33
C LEU A 218 4.43 20.07 -21.58
N VAL A 219 3.77 20.72 -20.62
CA VAL A 219 2.67 21.64 -20.92
C VAL A 219 3.21 22.87 -21.66
N ALA A 220 2.74 23.10 -22.89
CA ALA A 220 3.16 24.25 -23.69
C ALA A 220 2.56 25.57 -23.16
N PRO A 221 3.19 26.72 -23.43
CA PRO A 221 2.56 28.02 -23.24
C PRO A 221 1.22 28.12 -23.98
N GLY A 222 0.17 28.57 -23.30
CA GLY A 222 -1.17 28.73 -23.87
C GLY A 222 -2.07 27.49 -23.79
N GLU A 223 -1.56 26.37 -23.28
CA GLU A 223 -2.40 25.21 -22.94
C GLU A 223 -2.94 25.34 -21.52
N ASP A 224 -4.27 25.18 -21.38
CA ASP A 224 -4.97 25.17 -20.10
C ASP A 224 -5.09 23.76 -19.51
N GLY A 225 -5.37 22.76 -20.35
CA GLY A 225 -5.50 21.35 -19.96
C GLY A 225 -4.21 20.55 -20.19
N ILE A 226 -4.27 19.24 -19.93
CA ILE A 226 -3.11 18.33 -20.02
C ILE A 226 -3.10 17.39 -21.24
N ALA A 227 -4.16 17.38 -22.07
CA ALA A 227 -4.30 16.39 -23.15
C ALA A 227 -3.09 16.34 -24.11
N ALA A 228 -2.70 17.49 -24.67
CA ALA A 228 -1.55 17.58 -25.58
C ALA A 228 -0.21 17.33 -24.87
N ALA A 229 -0.13 17.58 -23.56
CA ALA A 229 1.06 17.25 -22.77
C ALA A 229 1.19 15.74 -22.56
N LEU A 230 0.10 15.01 -22.30
CA LEU A 230 0.11 13.54 -22.21
C LEU A 230 0.58 12.87 -23.52
N GLU A 231 0.16 13.39 -24.67
CA GLU A 231 0.63 12.91 -25.98
C GLU A 231 2.16 13.11 -26.17
N ARG A 232 2.71 14.18 -25.59
CA ARG A 232 4.16 14.38 -25.55
C ARG A 232 4.84 13.50 -24.50
N CYS A 233 4.21 13.23 -23.36
CA CYS A 233 4.72 12.26 -22.39
C CYS A 233 4.86 10.87 -23.03
N ASN A 234 3.97 10.49 -23.95
CA ASN A 234 4.08 9.23 -24.69
C ASN A 234 5.37 9.13 -25.53
N GLN A 235 5.95 10.27 -25.90
CA GLN A 235 7.20 10.37 -26.67
C GLN A 235 8.44 10.57 -25.79
N TRP A 236 8.28 10.59 -24.47
CA TRP A 236 9.38 10.81 -23.53
C TRP A 236 10.32 9.58 -23.48
N PRO A 237 11.64 9.74 -23.67
CA PRO A 237 12.55 8.61 -23.80
C PRO A 237 12.79 7.85 -22.48
N GLU A 238 12.87 8.56 -21.35
CA GLU A 238 13.43 8.04 -20.09
C GLU A 238 12.46 7.20 -19.22
N TYR A 239 11.28 6.83 -19.73
CA TYR A 239 10.43 5.88 -19.00
C TYR A 239 10.94 4.44 -19.08
N THR A 240 11.89 4.13 -19.97
CA THR A 240 12.42 2.76 -20.10
C THR A 240 13.36 2.42 -18.94
N TRP A 241 13.05 1.32 -18.23
CA TRP A 241 13.66 0.76 -17.01
C TRP A 241 15.20 0.66 -16.91
N ASN A 242 15.97 0.98 -17.97
CA ASN A 242 17.36 0.52 -18.11
C ASN A 242 18.45 1.60 -17.97
N SER A 243 18.17 2.86 -17.67
CA SER A 243 19.23 3.89 -17.72
C SER A 243 20.20 3.87 -16.53
N GLY A 244 19.85 3.34 -15.36
CA GLY A 244 20.70 3.33 -14.16
C GLY A 244 21.04 4.72 -13.58
N GLU A 245 20.89 5.79 -14.37
CA GLU A 245 20.94 7.18 -13.97
C GLU A 245 19.51 7.64 -13.64
N GLU A 246 19.34 8.25 -12.46
CA GLU A 246 18.09 8.94 -12.10
C GLU A 246 17.85 10.07 -13.12
N PRO A 247 16.75 10.03 -13.88
CA PRO A 247 16.47 11.06 -14.84
C PRO A 247 16.26 12.39 -14.14
N HIS A 248 16.96 13.44 -14.58
CA HIS A 248 16.67 14.80 -14.15
C HIS A 248 15.70 15.42 -15.15
N PRO A 249 14.50 15.85 -14.72
CA PRO A 249 13.60 16.52 -15.63
C PRO A 249 14.28 17.79 -16.18
N PRO A 250 14.05 18.11 -17.46
CA PRO A 250 14.59 19.32 -18.07
C PRO A 250 14.04 20.56 -17.34
N SER A 251 14.85 21.60 -17.26
CA SER A 251 14.47 22.83 -16.54
C SER A 251 13.44 23.70 -17.28
N SER A 252 13.16 23.41 -18.55
CA SER A 252 12.25 24.21 -19.38
C SER A 252 11.51 23.40 -20.44
N HIS A 253 10.40 23.96 -20.94
CA HIS A 253 9.60 23.38 -22.02
C HIS A 253 10.41 23.16 -23.30
N GLU A 254 11.21 24.14 -23.71
CA GLU A 254 12.04 24.03 -24.91
C GLU A 254 13.09 22.93 -24.78
N ALA A 255 13.72 22.80 -23.61
CA ALA A 255 14.66 21.72 -23.33
C ALA A 255 13.96 20.34 -23.37
N ALA A 256 12.75 20.24 -22.81
CA ALA A 256 11.94 19.03 -22.86
C ALA A 256 11.60 18.61 -24.29
N LEU A 257 11.19 19.54 -25.14
CA LEU A 257 10.87 19.24 -26.55
C LEU A 257 12.07 18.74 -27.35
N ARG A 258 13.31 19.14 -26.99
CA ARG A 258 14.53 18.63 -27.65
C ARG A 258 14.87 17.19 -27.26
N LEU A 259 14.37 16.74 -26.12
CA LEU A 259 14.54 15.37 -25.64
C LEU A 259 13.47 14.43 -26.17
N LEU A 260 12.35 14.96 -26.68
CA LEU A 260 11.34 14.12 -27.33
C LEU A 260 11.96 13.47 -28.56
N GLU A 261 12.06 12.15 -28.51
CA GLU A 261 12.49 11.35 -29.63
C GLU A 261 11.28 11.05 -30.52
N ALA A 262 11.50 10.64 -31.77
CA ALA A 262 10.44 10.13 -32.64
C ALA A 262 9.91 8.75 -32.18
N HIS A 263 10.09 8.39 -30.92
CA HIS A 263 9.63 7.14 -30.32
C HIS A 263 8.19 7.30 -29.84
N HIS A 264 7.25 7.00 -30.73
CA HIS A 264 5.84 6.86 -30.35
C HIS A 264 5.58 5.43 -29.88
N ARG A 265 5.18 5.23 -28.63
CA ARG A 265 4.78 3.92 -28.13
C ARG A 265 3.37 3.59 -28.62
N GLU A 266 3.27 2.70 -29.59
CA GLU A 266 2.01 2.36 -30.28
C GLU A 266 0.94 1.75 -29.37
N ARG A 267 1.34 1.14 -28.24
CA ARG A 267 0.42 0.49 -27.30
C ARG A 267 -0.05 1.41 -26.17
N THR A 268 0.50 2.62 -26.06
CA THR A 268 0.05 3.58 -25.04
C THR A 268 -1.39 4.00 -25.32
N VAL A 269 -2.21 4.02 -24.27
CA VAL A 269 -3.61 4.45 -24.36
C VAL A 269 -3.77 5.73 -23.56
N ILE A 270 -4.26 6.79 -24.20
CA ILE A 270 -4.57 8.08 -23.59
C ILE A 270 -6.05 8.34 -23.76
N GLN A 271 -6.73 8.69 -22.68
CA GLN A 271 -8.13 9.09 -22.68
C GLN A 271 -8.30 10.34 -21.83
N VAL A 272 -8.91 11.37 -22.39
CA VAL A 272 -9.11 12.65 -21.72
C VAL A 272 -10.55 13.10 -21.91
N ALA A 273 -11.26 13.21 -20.79
CA ALA A 273 -12.56 13.85 -20.67
C ALA A 273 -12.42 15.15 -19.87
N GLU A 274 -13.54 15.85 -19.63
CA GLU A 274 -13.53 17.16 -18.98
C GLU A 274 -13.00 17.09 -17.53
N HIS A 275 -13.40 16.06 -16.77
CA HIS A 275 -13.11 15.94 -15.33
C HIS A 275 -12.29 14.70 -14.95
N VAL A 276 -11.91 13.88 -15.94
CA VAL A 276 -11.01 12.74 -15.78
C VAL A 276 -10.08 12.61 -16.98
N ALA A 277 -8.81 12.32 -16.73
CA ALA A 277 -7.83 11.96 -17.73
C ALA A 277 -7.05 10.73 -17.24
N GLN A 278 -6.75 9.82 -18.15
CA GLN A 278 -5.98 8.63 -17.84
C GLN A 278 -5.01 8.30 -18.97
N MET A 279 -3.82 7.86 -18.58
CA MET A 279 -2.76 7.47 -19.48
C MET A 279 -2.20 6.13 -19.02
N PHE A 280 -2.21 5.16 -19.91
CA PHE A 280 -1.65 3.83 -19.72
C PHE A 280 -0.39 3.75 -20.58
N LEU A 281 0.74 4.16 -20.00
CA LEU A 281 2.01 4.30 -20.70
C LEU A 281 2.69 2.95 -20.83
N HIS A 282 2.98 2.53 -22.06
CA HIS A 282 3.59 1.23 -22.34
C HIS A 282 5.09 1.22 -22.01
N GLY A 283 5.52 0.31 -21.12
CA GLY A 283 6.92 0.20 -20.66
C GLY A 283 7.89 -0.46 -21.65
N GLY A 284 7.37 -1.00 -22.77
CA GLY A 284 8.13 -1.68 -23.81
C GLY A 284 8.00 -3.20 -23.80
N ARG A 285 7.59 -3.83 -22.67
CA ARG A 285 7.25 -5.26 -22.62
C ARG A 285 5.74 -5.45 -22.69
N ASP A 286 5.11 -6.08 -21.70
CA ASP A 286 3.66 -6.14 -21.53
C ASP A 286 3.20 -5.33 -20.32
N ASP A 287 4.10 -4.53 -19.77
CA ASP A 287 3.87 -3.67 -18.62
C ASP A 287 3.33 -2.29 -19.02
N PHE A 288 2.48 -1.76 -18.15
CA PHE A 288 1.94 -0.41 -18.24
C PHE A 288 2.19 0.34 -16.93
N GLU A 289 2.58 1.61 -17.04
CA GLU A 289 2.39 2.58 -15.95
C GLU A 289 0.99 3.18 -16.11
N GLN A 290 0.27 3.38 -14.99
CA GLN A 290 -1.08 3.95 -15.02
C GLN A 290 -1.11 5.31 -14.34
N TRP A 291 -1.43 6.36 -15.09
CA TRP A 291 -1.59 7.70 -14.57
C TRP A 291 -3.05 8.08 -14.64
N PHE A 292 -3.63 8.45 -13.50
CA PHE A 292 -5.00 8.91 -13.40
C PHE A 292 -5.04 10.33 -12.85
N PHE A 293 -5.77 11.20 -13.52
CA PHE A 293 -6.03 12.57 -13.09
C PHE A 293 -7.54 12.77 -13.05
N PHE A 294 -8.07 13.27 -11.94
CA PHE A 294 -9.48 13.60 -11.83
C PHE A 294 -9.68 14.75 -10.87
N ASP A 295 -10.75 15.52 -11.03
CA ASP A 295 -11.06 16.63 -10.13
C ASP A 295 -12.16 16.31 -9.11
N ASP A 296 -12.45 17.29 -8.25
CA ASP A 296 -13.46 17.22 -7.20
C ASP A 296 -14.87 16.90 -7.72
N LEU A 297 -15.19 17.26 -8.96
CA LEU A 297 -16.50 17.00 -9.55
C LEU A 297 -16.63 15.54 -9.97
N TRP A 298 -15.61 14.99 -10.65
CA TRP A 298 -15.60 13.55 -10.96
C TRP A 298 -15.57 12.71 -9.69
N ALA A 299 -14.73 13.08 -8.72
CA ALA A 299 -14.64 12.36 -7.44
C ALA A 299 -15.94 12.46 -6.64
N GLY A 300 -16.66 13.58 -6.70
CA GLY A 300 -17.96 13.76 -6.04
C GLY A 300 -19.10 12.93 -6.63
N ALA A 301 -18.99 12.54 -7.90
CA ALA A 301 -19.98 11.66 -8.54
C ALA A 301 -19.60 10.19 -8.53
N HIS A 302 -18.31 9.87 -8.41
CA HIS A 302 -17.78 8.51 -8.31
C HIS A 302 -16.98 8.31 -6.99
N PRO A 303 -17.54 8.63 -5.81
CA PRO A 303 -16.76 8.71 -4.57
C PRO A 303 -16.13 7.37 -4.16
N ASP A 304 -16.83 6.26 -4.38
CA ASP A 304 -16.32 4.93 -4.06
C ASP A 304 -15.18 4.51 -4.99
N LEU A 305 -15.31 4.82 -6.29
CA LEU A 305 -14.28 4.53 -7.29
C LEU A 305 -13.03 5.40 -7.07
N ALA A 306 -13.20 6.69 -6.82
CA ALA A 306 -12.12 7.63 -6.49
C ALA A 306 -11.38 7.21 -5.21
N SER A 307 -12.12 6.89 -4.15
CA SER A 307 -11.54 6.42 -2.89
C SER A 307 -10.81 5.10 -3.08
N SER A 308 -11.41 4.14 -3.79
CA SER A 308 -10.83 2.83 -4.02
C SER A 308 -9.58 2.92 -4.89
N LEU A 309 -9.54 3.80 -5.90
CA LEU A 309 -8.34 4.03 -6.71
C LEU A 309 -7.18 4.60 -5.87
N ILE A 310 -7.45 5.62 -5.06
CA ILE A 310 -6.45 6.20 -4.14
C ILE A 310 -5.94 5.12 -3.18
N TRP A 311 -6.85 4.30 -2.64
CA TRP A 311 -6.50 3.21 -1.73
C TRP A 311 -5.67 2.13 -2.42
N PHE A 312 -6.06 1.73 -3.62
CA PHE A 312 -5.39 0.71 -4.43
C PHE A 312 -3.98 1.14 -4.83
N ALA A 313 -3.77 2.43 -5.12
CA ALA A 313 -2.44 2.97 -5.39
C ALA A 313 -1.53 2.88 -4.15
N TYR A 314 -2.05 3.21 -2.97
CA TYR A 314 -1.25 3.27 -1.75
C TYR A 314 -1.07 1.91 -1.05
N HIS A 315 -2.06 1.03 -1.13
CA HIS A 315 -2.07 -0.27 -0.46
C HIS A 315 -2.01 -1.44 -1.44
N TRP A 316 -1.27 -2.49 -1.07
CA TRP A 316 -1.43 -3.79 -1.72
C TRP A 316 -2.72 -4.48 -1.26
N ASP A 317 -3.15 -4.32 -0.01
CA ASP A 317 -4.37 -4.92 0.55
C ASP A 317 -5.48 -3.85 0.63
N PRO A 318 -6.57 -3.98 -0.15
CA PRO A 318 -7.71 -3.07 -0.09
C PRO A 318 -8.33 -2.88 1.31
N LEU A 319 -8.20 -3.86 2.20
CA LEU A 319 -8.73 -3.81 3.56
C LEU A 319 -7.68 -3.41 4.61
N CYS A 320 -6.47 -3.05 4.19
CA CYS A 320 -5.45 -2.59 5.13
C CYS A 320 -5.88 -1.28 5.79
N SER A 321 -6.13 -1.26 7.10
CA SER A 321 -6.50 -0.04 7.83
C SER A 321 -5.31 0.65 8.52
N ARG A 322 -4.08 0.15 8.32
CA ARG A 322 -2.90 0.59 9.06
C ARG A 322 -2.33 1.89 8.49
N HIS A 323 -1.73 2.68 9.37
CA HIS A 323 -0.87 3.77 8.96
C HIS A 323 0.50 3.20 8.58
N HIS A 324 0.96 3.50 7.37
CA HIS A 324 2.27 3.05 6.93
C HIS A 324 3.31 4.14 7.13
N LEU A 325 4.51 3.70 7.48
CA LEU A 325 5.70 4.55 7.58
C LEU A 325 6.56 4.35 6.32
N LEU A 326 7.48 5.26 6.03
CA LEU A 326 8.38 5.17 4.88
C LEU A 326 9.11 3.82 4.80
N LEU A 327 9.44 3.23 5.95
CA LEU A 327 10.10 1.93 6.04
C LEU A 327 9.20 0.77 6.48
N THR A 328 7.91 1.01 6.68
CA THR A 328 6.97 -0.04 7.11
C THR A 328 5.81 -0.07 6.12
N PRO A 329 6.06 -0.53 4.88
CA PRO A 329 5.04 -0.56 3.85
C PRO A 329 3.93 -1.55 4.22
N CYS A 330 2.82 -1.46 3.48
CA CYS A 330 1.68 -2.36 3.62
C CYS A 330 2.11 -3.85 3.52
N SER A 331 3.13 -4.13 2.71
CA SER A 331 3.74 -5.44 2.48
C SER A 331 4.60 -5.98 3.63
N ASP A 332 4.81 -5.21 4.70
CA ASP A 332 5.66 -5.65 5.81
C ASP A 332 4.90 -6.42 6.92
N ASN A 333 3.57 -6.32 6.99
CA ASN A 333 2.72 -6.96 8.03
C ASN A 333 3.14 -6.63 9.47
N ARG A 334 4.05 -5.66 9.58
CA ARG A 334 4.60 -5.15 10.81
C ARG A 334 3.67 -4.09 11.36
N VAL A 335 3.41 -4.18 12.66
CA VAL A 335 2.72 -3.16 13.43
C VAL A 335 3.73 -2.56 14.37
N ARG A 336 3.92 -1.24 14.26
CA ARG A 336 4.82 -0.49 15.13
C ARG A 336 4.03 0.28 16.15
N TYR A 337 4.34 0.06 17.42
CA TYR A 337 3.83 0.83 18.53
C TYR A 337 4.89 1.83 18.98
N VAL A 338 4.43 3.01 19.42
CA VAL A 338 5.27 4.08 19.96
C VAL A 338 4.76 4.51 21.32
N ALA A 339 5.68 4.84 22.22
CA ALA A 339 5.41 5.55 23.45
C ALA A 339 5.81 7.00 23.26
N VAL A 340 4.82 7.89 23.25
CA VAL A 340 4.97 9.31 22.92
C VAL A 340 4.68 10.15 24.15
N VAL A 341 5.39 11.26 24.33
CA VAL A 341 5.09 12.22 25.41
C VAL A 341 3.85 13.00 25.06
N GLY A 342 2.88 13.02 25.98
CA GLY A 342 1.63 13.74 25.82
C GLY A 342 1.84 15.24 25.74
N ASP A 343 0.80 15.95 25.31
CA ASP A 343 0.83 17.41 25.13
C ASP A 343 1.09 18.18 26.44
N ASP A 344 0.80 17.55 27.57
CA ASP A 344 1.11 18.08 28.91
C ASP A 344 2.59 17.97 29.30
N GLY A 345 3.42 17.35 28.46
CA GLY A 345 4.85 17.12 28.70
C GLY A 345 5.16 16.14 29.84
N GLY A 346 4.15 15.68 30.59
CA GLY A 346 4.30 14.89 31.80
C GLY A 346 3.80 13.46 31.68
N THR A 347 2.86 13.21 30.75
CA THR A 347 2.31 11.87 30.52
C THR A 347 2.99 11.19 29.34
N THR A 348 3.04 9.86 29.36
CA THR A 348 3.42 9.05 28.18
C THR A 348 2.17 8.40 27.65
N GLN A 349 1.85 8.52 26.37
CA GLN A 349 0.78 7.80 25.70
C GLN A 349 1.38 6.65 24.88
N VAL A 350 0.67 5.54 24.73
CA VAL A 350 1.08 4.44 23.84
C VAL A 350 -0.01 4.25 22.81
N ARG A 351 0.39 4.17 21.54
CA ARG A 351 -0.48 4.00 20.38
C ARG A 351 0.31 3.37 19.23
N GLU A 352 -0.39 2.94 18.18
CA GLU A 352 0.21 2.64 16.89
C GLU A 352 0.93 3.88 16.34
N ALA A 353 2.06 3.66 15.68
CA ALA A 353 2.84 4.70 15.03
C ALA A 353 2.05 5.31 13.87
N GLN A 354 2.19 6.61 13.71
CA GLN A 354 1.64 7.37 12.60
C GLN A 354 2.78 7.93 11.74
N PRO A 355 2.52 8.34 10.48
CA PRO A 355 3.59 8.77 9.57
C PRO A 355 4.44 9.91 10.14
N HIS A 356 3.84 10.81 10.93
CA HIS A 356 4.54 11.92 11.56
C HIS A 356 5.48 11.51 12.72
N ASP A 357 5.40 10.28 13.22
CA ASP A 357 6.31 9.78 14.26
C ASP A 357 7.64 9.31 13.69
N GLU A 358 7.72 9.06 12.39
CA GLU A 358 8.89 8.44 11.77
C GLU A 358 10.19 9.22 11.97
N PRO A 359 10.24 10.56 11.74
CA PRO A 359 11.44 11.33 12.06
C PRO A 359 11.88 11.19 13.54
N ARG A 360 10.91 11.08 14.45
CA ARG A 360 11.16 10.96 15.90
C ARG A 360 11.59 9.55 16.31
N ILE A 361 11.12 8.52 15.60
CA ILE A 361 11.62 7.15 15.74
C ILE A 361 13.10 7.10 15.32
N TRP A 362 13.47 7.81 14.25
CA TRP A 362 14.86 7.93 13.82
C TRP A 362 15.73 8.66 14.82
N ASP A 363 15.25 9.75 15.41
CA ASP A 363 15.95 10.44 16.49
C ASP A 363 16.16 9.52 17.69
N LEU A 364 15.14 8.75 18.10
CA LEU A 364 15.25 7.75 19.16
C LEU A 364 16.34 6.71 18.85
N ARG A 365 16.37 6.17 17.63
CA ARG A 365 17.41 5.22 17.17
C ARG A 365 18.79 5.88 17.19
N ARG A 366 18.93 7.10 16.67
CA ARG A 366 20.19 7.85 16.70
C ARG A 366 20.69 8.01 18.14
N TRP A 367 19.83 8.40 19.07
CA TRP A 367 20.16 8.54 20.50
C TRP A 367 20.41 7.22 21.23
N SER A 368 20.10 6.08 20.60
CA SER A 368 20.48 4.78 21.15
C SER A 368 21.96 4.48 20.93
N TYR A 369 22.56 5.06 19.89
CA TYR A 369 24.01 4.99 19.60
C TYR A 369 24.76 6.21 20.15
N GLU A 370 24.16 7.39 20.08
CA GLU A 370 24.76 8.66 20.50
C GLU A 370 24.31 9.08 21.90
N LYS A 371 24.98 10.08 22.49
CA LYS A 371 24.44 10.73 23.70
C LYS A 371 23.31 11.66 23.26
N ARG A 372 22.09 11.36 23.70
CA ARG A 372 20.97 12.30 23.61
C ARG A 372 21.43 13.68 24.13
N PRO A 373 21.17 14.78 23.39
CA PRO A 373 21.46 16.12 23.87
C PRO A 373 20.82 16.35 25.25
N PRO A 374 21.51 17.03 26.19
CA PRO A 374 20.92 17.39 27.46
C PRO A 374 19.69 18.30 27.21
N GLY A 375 18.56 17.95 27.81
CA GLY A 375 17.31 18.68 27.66
C GLY A 375 16.14 17.90 28.26
N ASP A 376 15.08 18.63 28.62
CA ASP A 376 13.83 18.01 29.04
C ASP A 376 13.18 17.29 27.85
N VAL A 377 12.38 16.28 28.18
CA VAL A 377 11.55 15.58 27.20
C VAL A 377 10.42 16.51 26.78
N THR A 378 10.21 16.70 25.48
CA THR A 378 9.19 17.61 24.96
C THR A 378 7.94 16.86 24.52
N ALA A 379 6.81 17.56 24.45
CA ALA A 379 5.56 17.03 23.91
C ALA A 379 5.77 16.44 22.51
N GLY A 380 5.19 15.26 22.28
CA GLY A 380 5.29 14.53 21.02
C GLY A 380 6.58 13.70 20.86
N GLU A 381 7.56 13.81 21.76
CA GLU A 381 8.78 13.04 21.65
C GLU A 381 8.53 11.52 21.81
N VAL A 382 9.16 10.70 20.97
CA VAL A 382 9.07 9.23 21.03
C VAL A 382 10.10 8.70 22.03
N LEU A 383 9.60 8.16 23.15
CA LEU A 383 10.42 7.60 24.23
C LEU A 383 10.72 6.11 24.07
N GLY A 384 9.99 5.43 23.21
CA GLY A 384 10.15 4.00 22.97
C GLY A 384 9.33 3.54 21.79
N THR A 385 9.78 2.47 21.15
CA THR A 385 9.05 1.79 20.08
C THR A 385 9.26 0.29 20.18
N VAL A 386 8.26 -0.44 19.72
CA VAL A 386 8.32 -1.88 19.49
C VAL A 386 7.60 -2.17 18.20
N GLU A 387 8.18 -3.04 17.37
CA GLU A 387 7.59 -3.47 16.12
C GLU A 387 7.38 -4.98 16.14
N LEU A 388 6.21 -5.39 15.69
CA LEU A 388 5.76 -6.78 15.66
C LEU A 388 5.44 -7.14 14.23
N GLN A 389 6.01 -8.19 13.68
CA GLN A 389 5.48 -8.81 12.48
C GLN A 389 4.34 -9.75 12.86
N LEU A 390 3.15 -9.43 12.37
CA LEU A 390 1.97 -10.26 12.51
C LEU A 390 1.97 -11.21 11.30
N GLN A 391 1.74 -12.51 11.53
CA GLN A 391 1.72 -13.59 10.52
C GLN A 391 3.09 -14.21 10.20
N GLN A 392 3.34 -15.38 10.80
CA GLN A 392 4.21 -16.47 10.36
C GLN A 392 3.68 -17.76 11.02
N PRO A 393 4.02 -18.98 10.55
CA PRO A 393 3.10 -19.92 9.89
C PRO A 393 1.79 -20.25 10.64
N SER A 394 1.70 -20.01 11.95
CA SER A 394 0.51 -20.27 12.77
C SER A 394 -0.32 -18.99 13.00
N PRO A 395 -1.66 -19.06 12.91
CA PRO A 395 -2.55 -17.90 13.05
C PRO A 395 -2.53 -17.23 14.42
N ASP A 396 -1.94 -17.86 15.43
CA ASP A 396 -1.83 -17.39 16.81
C ASP A 396 -0.41 -16.91 17.18
N THR A 397 0.49 -16.77 16.20
CA THR A 397 1.87 -16.36 16.45
C THR A 397 2.24 -14.98 15.88
N PHE A 398 3.20 -14.31 16.53
CA PHE A 398 3.82 -13.07 16.08
C PHE A 398 5.35 -13.10 16.31
N THR A 399 6.07 -12.10 15.82
CA THR A 399 7.52 -11.98 16.04
C THR A 399 7.91 -10.53 16.27
N PHE A 400 8.86 -10.26 17.17
CA PHE A 400 9.44 -8.92 17.31
C PHE A 400 10.46 -8.67 16.20
N THR A 401 10.32 -7.56 15.49
CA THR A 401 11.26 -7.17 14.43
C THR A 401 12.09 -5.96 14.80
N ASP A 402 11.61 -5.15 15.74
CA ASP A 402 12.36 -4.01 16.27
C ASP A 402 11.93 -3.67 17.70
N PHE A 403 12.86 -3.12 18.48
CA PHE A 403 12.61 -2.65 19.83
C PHE A 403 13.67 -1.65 20.26
N GLU A 404 13.24 -0.45 20.62
CA GLU A 404 14.12 0.59 21.13
C GLU A 404 13.43 1.35 22.26
N ILE A 405 14.14 1.60 23.35
CA ILE A 405 13.63 2.36 24.50
C ILE A 405 14.68 3.35 24.93
N THR A 406 14.27 4.59 25.13
CA THR A 406 15.11 5.68 25.63
C THR A 406 15.90 5.27 26.89
N ARG A 407 17.16 5.70 26.96
CA ARG A 407 18.08 5.40 28.08
C ARG A 407 17.83 6.27 29.33
N THR A 408 16.82 7.13 29.33
CA THR A 408 16.51 8.00 30.48
C THR A 408 16.02 7.18 31.69
N ARG A 409 15.94 7.82 32.86
CA ARG A 409 15.35 7.24 34.08
C ARG A 409 13.91 6.73 33.88
N HIS A 410 13.22 7.19 32.82
CA HIS A 410 11.85 6.82 32.50
C HIS A 410 11.74 5.53 31.66
N GLY A 411 12.83 5.04 31.08
CA GLY A 411 12.81 3.91 30.12
C GLY A 411 12.14 2.65 30.67
N ARG A 412 12.32 2.32 31.96
CA ARG A 412 11.63 1.18 32.59
C ARG A 412 10.12 1.34 32.64
N ALA A 413 9.63 2.54 32.93
CA ALA A 413 8.19 2.82 32.98
C ALA A 413 7.58 2.79 31.57
N VAL A 414 8.28 3.37 30.60
CA VAL A 414 7.93 3.35 29.18
C VAL A 414 7.81 1.91 28.66
N ALA A 415 8.82 1.07 28.90
CA ALA A 415 8.81 -0.33 28.50
C ALA A 415 7.60 -1.12 29.06
N ARG A 416 7.25 -0.92 30.33
CA ARG A 416 6.06 -1.57 30.92
C ARG A 416 4.75 -1.03 30.37
N LYS A 417 4.70 0.25 29.97
CA LYS A 417 3.49 0.83 29.37
C LYS A 417 3.28 0.28 27.97
N LEU A 418 4.34 0.23 27.16
CA LEU A 418 4.32 -0.41 25.83
C LEU A 418 3.88 -1.86 25.94
N ALA A 419 4.52 -2.65 26.81
CA ALA A 419 4.20 -4.06 26.97
C ALA A 419 2.73 -4.33 27.31
N ARG A 420 2.15 -3.53 28.22
CA ARG A 420 0.73 -3.70 28.60
C ARG A 420 -0.22 -3.38 27.46
N HIS A 421 0.06 -2.35 26.67
CA HIS A 421 -0.76 -1.98 25.52
C HIS A 421 -0.67 -3.05 24.43
N VAL A 422 0.56 -3.44 24.06
CA VAL A 422 0.80 -4.51 23.08
C VAL A 422 0.14 -5.82 23.51
N ARG A 423 0.24 -6.20 24.78
CA ARG A 423 -0.44 -7.39 25.32
C ARG A 423 -1.95 -7.36 25.04
N GLN A 424 -2.60 -6.24 25.33
CA GLN A 424 -4.04 -6.10 25.17
C GLN A 424 -4.45 -6.29 23.71
N ASP A 425 -3.70 -5.72 22.77
CA ASP A 425 -4.02 -5.81 21.37
C ASP A 425 -3.71 -7.19 20.78
N LEU A 426 -2.62 -7.83 21.20
CA LEU A 426 -2.33 -9.23 20.85
C LEU A 426 -3.43 -10.18 21.36
N GLN A 427 -3.90 -10.01 22.60
CA GLN A 427 -4.99 -10.81 23.16
C GLN A 427 -6.31 -10.61 22.40
N LYS A 428 -6.65 -9.38 22.02
CA LYS A 428 -7.83 -9.10 21.17
C LYS A 428 -7.70 -9.74 19.79
N ALA A 429 -6.49 -9.77 19.24
CA ALA A 429 -6.20 -10.39 17.94
C ALA A 429 -6.13 -11.93 18.02
N GLY A 430 -6.23 -12.53 19.20
CA GLY A 430 -6.09 -13.98 19.39
C GLY A 430 -4.66 -14.49 19.18
N LEU A 431 -3.67 -13.59 19.23
CA LEU A 431 -2.25 -13.93 19.13
C LEU A 431 -1.72 -14.27 20.51
N THR A 432 -1.26 -15.49 20.71
CA THR A 432 -0.92 -16.05 22.03
C THR A 432 0.54 -16.44 22.15
N HIS A 433 1.26 -16.57 21.03
CA HIS A 433 2.64 -17.07 20.97
C HIS A 433 3.56 -16.12 20.21
N THR A 434 4.83 -16.05 20.59
CA THR A 434 5.89 -15.40 19.78
C THR A 434 6.86 -16.45 19.24
N THR A 435 7.29 -16.34 17.98
CA THR A 435 8.30 -17.24 17.39
C THR A 435 9.74 -16.74 17.55
N GLY A 436 9.91 -15.49 18.02
CA GLY A 436 11.22 -14.89 18.23
C GLY A 436 11.32 -14.06 19.50
N TRP A 437 12.56 -13.76 19.87
CA TRP A 437 12.89 -12.81 20.92
C TRP A 437 12.96 -11.38 20.37
N ILE A 438 12.91 -10.41 21.27
CA ILE A 438 13.27 -9.03 20.93
C ILE A 438 14.70 -9.04 20.33
N PRO A 439 14.92 -8.43 19.15
CA PRO A 439 16.24 -8.38 18.53
C PRO A 439 17.33 -7.93 19.52
N ASP A 440 18.39 -8.73 19.67
CA ASP A 440 19.44 -8.52 20.66
C ASP A 440 20.47 -7.47 20.22
N ASN A 441 20.01 -6.29 19.79
CA ASN A 441 20.88 -5.14 19.52
C ASN A 441 21.42 -4.50 20.83
N GLY A 442 21.67 -5.35 21.83
CA GLY A 442 22.02 -5.06 23.19
C GLY A 442 20.79 -5.10 24.08
N LEU A 443 20.51 -6.27 24.67
CA LEU A 443 19.62 -6.47 25.84
C LEU A 443 19.94 -5.50 26.99
N ARG A 444 19.60 -4.22 26.82
CA ARG A 444 19.51 -3.23 27.87
C ARG A 444 18.39 -3.65 28.79
N SER A 445 18.50 -3.29 30.07
CA SER A 445 17.55 -3.70 31.14
C SER A 445 16.06 -3.52 30.79
N HIS A 446 15.71 -2.64 29.86
CA HIS A 446 14.35 -2.37 29.42
C HIS A 446 13.67 -3.54 28.68
N GLY A 447 14.38 -4.31 27.85
CA GLY A 447 13.79 -5.45 27.13
C GLY A 447 13.25 -6.52 28.07
N ARG A 448 14.00 -6.84 29.13
CA ARG A 448 13.54 -7.75 30.20
C ARG A 448 12.31 -7.21 30.93
N HIS A 449 12.23 -5.90 31.16
CA HIS A 449 11.06 -5.28 31.79
C HIS A 449 9.83 -5.29 30.88
N PHE A 450 10.03 -5.09 29.58
CA PHE A 450 8.97 -5.21 28.58
C PHE A 450 8.43 -6.65 28.54
N LEU A 451 9.29 -7.65 28.34
CA LEU A 451 8.86 -9.05 28.19
C LEU A 451 8.15 -9.58 29.45
N ARG A 452 8.66 -9.26 30.65
CA ARG A 452 7.97 -9.61 31.91
C ARG A 452 6.61 -8.95 32.08
N ALA A 453 6.43 -7.74 31.54
CA ALA A 453 5.15 -7.05 31.58
C ALA A 453 4.20 -7.52 30.47
N LEU A 454 4.74 -8.06 29.38
CA LEU A 454 3.99 -8.58 28.25
C LEU A 454 3.35 -9.93 28.58
N GLY A 455 4.08 -10.85 29.22
CA GLY A 455 3.56 -12.18 29.54
C GLY A 455 4.53 -13.05 30.34
N ARG A 456 4.20 -14.34 30.45
CA ARG A 456 5.07 -15.34 31.06
C ARG A 456 6.04 -15.86 30.01
N ILE A 457 7.33 -15.80 30.33
CA ILE A 457 8.38 -16.38 29.49
C ILE A 457 8.54 -17.84 29.92
N HIS A 458 8.36 -18.76 28.99
CA HIS A 458 8.68 -20.17 29.18
C HIS A 458 9.97 -20.50 28.44
N GLU A 459 10.97 -21.00 29.16
CA GLU A 459 12.25 -21.43 28.59
C GLU A 459 12.31 -22.96 28.70
N PRO A 460 11.84 -23.71 27.68
CA PRO A 460 11.92 -25.16 27.70
C PRO A 460 13.40 -25.59 27.68
N ALA A 461 13.77 -26.59 28.47
CA ALA A 461 15.14 -27.07 28.55
C ALA A 461 15.62 -27.57 27.17
N GLY A 462 16.52 -26.82 26.54
CA GLY A 462 17.09 -27.15 25.23
C GLY A 462 16.30 -26.70 24.00
N GLY A 463 15.23 -25.90 24.17
CA GLY A 463 14.47 -25.32 23.07
C GLY A 463 14.52 -23.79 23.04
N PRO A 464 14.08 -23.14 21.95
CA PRO A 464 13.88 -21.71 21.92
C PRO A 464 12.79 -21.32 22.92
N SER A 465 13.06 -20.32 23.75
CA SER A 465 12.06 -19.83 24.71
C SER A 465 10.85 -19.26 23.99
N THR A 466 9.67 -19.56 24.52
CA THR A 466 8.38 -19.13 23.99
C THR A 466 7.69 -18.24 25.02
N LEU A 467 7.12 -17.11 24.58
CA LEU A 467 6.32 -16.23 25.44
C LEU A 467 4.85 -16.63 25.34
N PHE A 468 4.20 -16.82 26.49
CA PHE A 468 2.76 -17.07 26.61
C PHE A 468 2.06 -15.83 27.19
N LEU A 469 0.96 -15.42 26.57
CA LEU A 469 0.12 -14.30 27.01
C LEU A 469 -1.00 -14.76 27.98
N ASP A 470 -0.64 -15.51 29.03
CA ASP A 470 -1.56 -15.92 30.12
C ASP A 470 -2.06 -14.72 30.93
#